data_AF-A0A1Y3N0U4-F1
#
_entry.id   AF-A0A1Y3N0U4-F1
#
_cell.length_a   1.000
_cell.length_b   1.000
_cell.length_c   1.000
_cell.angle_alpha   90.00
_cell.angle_beta   90.00
_cell.angle_gamma   90.00
#
_symmetry.space_group_name_H-M   'P 1'
#
loop_
_entity.id
_entity.type
_entity.pdbx_description
1 polymer ?
#
loop_
_entity_poly.entity_id
_entity_poly.type
_entity_poly.pdbx_seq_one_letter_code
_entity_poly.pdbx_strand_id
1 'polypeptide(L)'
;QVRKWRREFRTQERQIDRQINSITMEENKIKASLKQAAKRGDKKICTALAKEIIHSRNAKNKLYETKAQLNSILMSLQQQLSTIKISGTIKDTTAIMHSMNSLVKVPEISQTMQEFSKEMTKVFLNT
;
A
#
# COMPACT_ATOMS: atom_id res chain seq x y z
N GLN A 1 9.15 -19.00 -8.43
CA GLN A 1 9.19 -17.56 -8.12
C GLN A 1 7.85 -16.82 -8.24
N VAL A 2 7.24 -16.71 -9.43
CA VAL A 2 6.02 -15.89 -9.65
C VAL A 2 4.87 -16.16 -8.67
N ARG A 3 4.55 -17.44 -8.43
CA ARG A 3 3.46 -17.82 -7.52
C ARG A 3 3.75 -17.40 -6.08
N LYS A 4 5.03 -17.43 -5.66
CA LYS A 4 5.49 -16.97 -4.34
C LYS A 4 5.25 -15.46 -4.22
N TRP A 5 5.71 -14.69 -5.20
CA TRP A 5 5.49 -13.25 -5.27
C TRP A 5 4.01 -12.87 -5.22
N ARG A 6 3.17 -13.48 -6.07
CA ARG A 6 1.72 -13.23 -6.04
C ARG A 6 1.11 -13.49 -4.65
N ARG A 7 1.60 -14.50 -3.93
CA ARG A 7 1.14 -14.82 -2.57
C ARG A 7 1.58 -13.75 -1.57
N GLU A 8 2.83 -13.31 -1.63
CA GLU A 8 3.37 -12.26 -0.76
C GLU A 8 2.64 -10.93 -0.96
N PHE A 9 2.44 -10.48 -2.20
CA PHE A 9 1.68 -9.26 -2.51
C PHE A 9 0.25 -9.32 -1.96
N ARG A 10 -0.44 -10.46 -2.10
CA ARG A 10 -1.78 -10.65 -1.51
C ARG A 10 -1.77 -10.62 0.01
N THR A 11 -0.73 -11.12 0.66
CA THR A 11 -0.57 -11.01 2.11
C THR A 11 -0.42 -9.54 2.53
N GLN A 12 0.41 -8.77 1.81
CA GLN A 12 0.58 -7.34 2.06
C GLN A 12 -0.71 -6.55 1.83
N GLU A 13 -1.44 -6.84 0.76
CA GLU A 13 -2.74 -6.23 0.48
C GLU A 13 -3.73 -6.44 1.65
N ARG A 14 -3.83 -7.66 2.17
CA ARG A 14 -4.68 -7.98 3.33
C ARG A 14 -4.22 -7.31 4.62
N GLN A 15 -2.92 -7.04 4.77
CA GLN A 15 -2.40 -6.31 5.92
C GLN A 15 -2.79 -4.83 5.84
N ILE A 16 -2.68 -4.22 4.66
CA ILE A 16 -3.14 -2.87 4.40
C ILE A 16 -4.65 -2.75 4.66
N ASP A 17 -5.46 -3.69 4.18
CA ASP A 17 -6.91 -3.68 4.41
C ASP A 17 -7.26 -3.75 5.91
N ARG A 18 -6.53 -4.56 6.68
CA ARG A 18 -6.69 -4.64 8.14
C ARG A 18 -6.35 -3.31 8.81
N GLN A 19 -5.28 -2.63 8.38
CA GLN A 19 -4.90 -1.32 8.91
C GLN A 19 -5.95 -0.24 8.56
N ILE A 20 -6.44 -0.21 7.32
CA ILE A 20 -7.51 0.71 6.89
C ILE A 20 -8.76 0.52 7.75
N ASN A 21 -9.14 -0.73 8.02
CA ASN A 21 -10.29 -1.04 8.88
C ASN A 21 -10.06 -0.58 10.33
N SER A 22 -8.86 -0.82 10.88
CA SER A 22 -8.50 -0.37 12.23
C SER A 22 -8.58 1.16 12.35
N ILE A 23 -8.00 1.91 11.40
CA ILE A 23 -8.07 3.38 11.37
C ILE A 23 -9.52 3.85 11.21
N THR A 24 -10.31 3.18 10.39
CA THR A 24 -11.73 3.54 10.19
C THR A 24 -12.55 3.35 11.46
N MET A 25 -12.31 2.28 12.21
CA MET A 25 -12.96 2.05 13.51
C MET A 25 -12.59 3.16 14.51
N GLU A 26 -11.32 3.53 14.58
CA GLU A 26 -10.85 4.58 15.49
C GLU A 26 -11.38 5.98 15.07
N GLU A 27 -11.38 6.31 13.78
CA GLU A 27 -11.99 7.53 13.25
C GLU A 27 -13.47 7.63 13.62
N ASN A 28 -14.20 6.51 13.62
CA ASN A 28 -15.61 6.49 14.01
C ASN A 28 -15.81 6.78 15.50
N LYS A 29 -14.93 6.31 16.38
CA LYS A 29 -14.94 6.68 17.80
C LYS A 29 -14.65 8.16 17.99
N ILE A 30 -13.64 8.69 17.29
CA ILE A 30 -13.30 10.13 17.31
C ILE A 30 -14.49 10.98 16.85
N LYS A 31 -15.19 10.57 15.79
CA LYS A 31 -16.43 11.23 15.32
C LYS A 31 -17.53 11.23 16.39
N ALA A 32 -17.71 10.12 17.11
CA ALA A 32 -18.68 10.06 18.19
C ALA A 32 -18.31 11.03 19.34
N SER A 33 -17.04 11.03 19.75
CA SER A 33 -16.51 11.96 20.76
C SER A 33 -16.62 13.42 20.32
N LEU A 34 -16.38 13.72 19.03
CA LEU A 34 -16.52 15.06 18.47
C LEU A 34 -17.97 15.55 18.57
N LYS A 35 -18.96 14.70 18.23
CA LYS A 35 -20.38 15.02 18.38
C LYS A 35 -20.76 15.29 19.83
N GLN A 36 -20.23 14.52 20.78
CA GLN A 36 -20.47 14.74 22.20
C GLN A 36 -19.85 16.04 22.70
N ALA A 37 -18.60 16.33 22.33
CA ALA A 37 -17.93 17.59 22.68
C ALA A 37 -18.65 18.81 22.09
N ALA A 38 -19.16 18.68 20.86
CA ALA A 38 -19.94 19.74 20.21
C ALA A 38 -21.22 20.07 20.98
N LYS A 39 -21.93 19.05 21.50
CA LYS A 39 -23.13 19.26 22.35
C LYS A 39 -22.81 19.99 23.66
N ARG A 40 -21.59 19.83 24.20
CA ARG A 40 -21.12 20.53 25.41
C ARG A 40 -20.61 21.95 25.14
N GLY A 41 -20.46 22.35 23.87
CA GLY A 41 -19.92 23.65 23.49
C GLY A 41 -18.39 23.78 23.63
N ASP A 42 -17.68 22.66 23.83
CA ASP A 42 -16.22 22.64 24.01
C ASP A 42 -15.45 22.83 22.69
N LYS A 43 -15.39 24.07 22.20
CA LYS A 43 -14.74 24.41 20.92
C LYS A 43 -13.28 23.91 20.84
N LYS A 44 -12.49 24.04 21.91
CA LYS A 44 -11.08 23.59 21.93
C LYS A 44 -10.96 22.08 21.66
N ILE A 45 -11.79 21.28 22.32
CA ILE A 45 -11.82 19.82 22.16
C ILE A 45 -12.32 19.46 20.76
N CYS A 46 -13.34 20.16 20.26
CA CYS A 46 -13.83 19.95 18.91
C CYS A 46 -12.75 20.19 17.85
N THR A 47 -11.97 21.27 17.98
CA THR A 47 -10.89 21.56 17.03
C THR A 47 -9.80 20.49 17.07
N ALA A 48 -9.41 19.99 18.25
CA ALA A 48 -8.43 18.92 18.37
C ALA A 48 -8.92 17.61 17.72
N LEU A 49 -10.14 17.18 18.04
CA LEU A 49 -10.73 15.96 17.47
C LEU A 49 -10.95 16.08 15.95
N ALA A 50 -11.30 17.25 15.44
CA ALA A 50 -11.43 17.49 14.01
C ALA A 50 -10.09 17.34 13.27
N LYS A 51 -8.99 17.84 13.85
CA LYS A 51 -7.63 17.63 13.31
C LYS A 51 -7.26 16.15 13.27
N GLU A 52 -7.64 15.39 14.29
CA GLU A 52 -7.37 13.95 14.36
C GLU A 52 -8.12 13.17 13.28
N ILE A 53 -9.36 13.57 12.96
CA ILE A 53 -10.12 12.99 11.83
C ILE A 53 -9.40 13.24 10.51
N ILE A 54 -8.86 14.45 10.30
CA ILE A 54 -8.09 14.77 9.08
C ILE A 54 -6.83 13.90 8.99
N HIS A 55 -6.09 13.74 10.10
CA HIS A 55 -4.92 12.86 10.14
C HIS A 55 -5.29 11.40 9.81
N SER A 56 -6.36 10.89 10.42
CA SER A 56 -6.89 9.55 10.13
C SER A 56 -7.23 9.37 8.65
N ARG A 57 -7.85 10.37 8.02
CA ARG A 57 -8.17 10.34 6.58
C ARG A 57 -6.92 10.34 5.71
N ASN A 58 -5.94 11.18 6.02
CA ASN A 58 -4.68 11.24 5.30
C ASN A 58 -3.92 9.91 5.38
N ALA A 59 -3.90 9.28 6.57
CA ALA A 59 -3.30 7.96 6.76
C ALA A 59 -3.99 6.89 5.91
N LYS A 60 -5.34 6.86 5.88
CA LYS A 60 -6.08 5.93 5.01
C LYS A 60 -5.82 6.18 3.53
N ASN A 61 -5.78 7.43 3.08
CA ASN A 61 -5.50 7.76 1.68
C ASN A 61 -4.14 7.23 1.24
N LYS A 62 -3.10 7.42 2.07
CA LYS A 62 -1.77 6.87 1.80
C LYS A 62 -1.78 5.34 1.72
N LEU A 63 -2.55 4.66 2.57
CA LEU A 63 -2.71 3.20 2.51
C LEU A 63 -3.45 2.75 1.24
N TYR A 64 -4.49 3.46 0.80
CA TYR A 64 -5.17 3.20 -0.47
C TYR A 64 -4.25 3.39 -1.68
N GLU A 65 -3.44 4.45 -1.69
CA GLU A 65 -2.43 4.69 -2.73
C GLU A 65 -1.40 3.56 -2.78
N THR A 66 -0.91 3.14 -1.60
CA THR A 66 0.03 2.01 -1.46
C THR A 66 -0.58 0.72 -2.03
N LYS A 67 -1.84 0.44 -1.72
CA LYS A 67 -2.58 -0.72 -2.25
C LYS A 67 -2.70 -0.66 -3.78
N ALA A 68 -3.04 0.50 -4.33
CA ALA A 68 -3.16 0.69 -5.78
C ALA A 68 -1.81 0.46 -6.50
N GLN A 69 -0.73 1.00 -5.94
CA GLN A 69 0.63 0.81 -6.46
C GLN A 69 1.06 -0.67 -6.41
N LEU A 70 0.80 -1.39 -5.31
CA LEU A 70 1.04 -2.84 -5.21
C LEU A 70 0.31 -3.62 -6.32
N ASN A 71 -0.96 -3.28 -6.56
CA ASN A 71 -1.77 -3.92 -7.60
C ASN A 71 -1.25 -3.62 -9.01
N SER A 72 -0.80 -2.39 -9.28
CA SER A 72 -0.19 -2.00 -10.56
C SER A 72 1.09 -2.78 -10.85
N ILE A 73 1.96 -2.93 -9.83
CA ILE A 73 3.18 -3.74 -9.93
C ILE A 73 2.85 -5.19 -10.20
N LEU A 74 1.85 -5.73 -9.50
CA LEU A 74 1.40 -7.11 -9.71
C LEU A 74 0.93 -7.31 -11.15
N MET A 75 0.09 -6.43 -11.70
CA MET A 75 -0.38 -6.52 -13.08
C MET A 75 0.78 -6.44 -14.08
N SER A 76 1.67 -5.47 -13.92
CA SER A 76 2.82 -5.27 -14.79
C SER A 76 3.73 -6.50 -14.78
N LEU A 77 3.98 -7.08 -13.60
CA LEU A 77 4.74 -8.32 -13.48
C LEU A 77 4.06 -9.49 -14.21
N GLN A 78 2.73 -9.62 -14.10
CA GLN A 78 1.99 -10.67 -14.81
C GLN A 78 2.12 -10.53 -16.33
N GLN A 79 2.04 -9.30 -16.84
CA GLN A 79 2.25 -9.01 -18.25
C GLN A 79 3.65 -9.42 -18.68
N GLN A 80 4.69 -9.02 -17.94
CA GLN A 80 6.07 -9.37 -18.29
C GLN A 80 6.31 -10.87 -18.35
N LEU A 81 5.73 -11.61 -17.42
CA LEU A 81 5.85 -13.07 -17.41
C LEU A 81 5.17 -13.73 -18.60
N SER A 82 4.06 -13.18 -19.07
CA SER A 82 3.43 -13.64 -20.31
C SER A 82 4.31 -13.34 -21.53
N THR A 83 4.94 -12.16 -21.57
CA THR A 83 5.89 -11.78 -22.63
C THR A 83 7.12 -12.69 -22.66
N ILE A 84 7.68 -13.06 -21.50
CA ILE A 84 8.80 -14.00 -21.40
C ILE A 84 8.40 -15.37 -21.92
N LYS A 85 7.20 -15.87 -21.57
CA LYS A 85 6.73 -17.18 -22.03
C LYS A 85 6.55 -17.26 -23.55
N ILE A 86 6.21 -16.14 -24.20
CA ILE A 86 5.92 -16.10 -25.63
C ILE A 86 7.19 -15.76 -26.44
N SER A 87 7.93 -14.73 -26.03
CA SER A 87 9.05 -14.20 -26.80
C SER A 87 10.42 -14.69 -26.34
N GLY A 88 10.51 -15.32 -25.16
CA GLY A 88 11.78 -15.64 -24.49
C GLY A 88 12.55 -14.41 -23.99
N THR A 89 12.09 -13.19 -24.30
CA THR A 89 12.77 -11.94 -23.95
C THR A 89 11.98 -11.13 -22.94
N ILE A 90 12.70 -10.39 -22.11
CA ILE A 90 12.15 -9.42 -21.17
C ILE A 90 12.17 -8.05 -21.85
N LYS A 91 11.08 -7.28 -21.71
CA LYS A 91 11.02 -5.88 -22.14
C LYS A 91 10.58 -5.01 -20.96
N ASP A 92 10.94 -3.73 -20.93
CA ASP A 92 10.29 -2.70 -20.10
C ASP A 92 10.11 -2.99 -18.58
N THR A 93 11.12 -3.52 -17.90
CA THR A 93 11.08 -3.76 -16.43
C THR A 93 11.36 -2.50 -15.60
N THR A 94 11.86 -1.44 -16.23
CA THR A 94 12.17 -0.14 -15.59
C THR A 94 10.96 0.50 -14.92
N ALA A 95 9.79 0.43 -15.53
CA ALA A 95 8.55 0.99 -14.96
C ALA A 95 8.15 0.26 -13.67
N ILE A 96 8.34 -1.06 -13.62
CA ILE A 96 8.08 -1.87 -12.43
C ILE A 96 9.05 -1.49 -11.32
N MET A 97 10.34 -1.36 -11.64
CA MET A 97 11.37 -0.94 -10.67
C MET A 97 11.10 0.47 -10.12
N HIS A 98 10.65 1.41 -10.96
CA HIS A 98 10.31 2.75 -10.54
C HIS A 98 9.14 2.77 -9.54
N SER A 99 8.02 2.12 -9.89
CA SER A 99 6.86 1.98 -9.00
C SER A 99 7.20 1.22 -7.72
N MET A 100 8.17 0.30 -7.79
CA MET A 100 8.61 -0.42 -6.59
C MET A 100 9.37 0.48 -5.62
N ASN A 101 10.16 1.42 -6.13
CA ASN A 101 10.94 2.33 -5.31
C ASN A 101 10.05 3.26 -4.45
N SER A 102 8.85 3.61 -4.91
CA SER A 102 7.90 4.38 -4.09
C SER A 102 7.39 3.55 -2.90
N LEU A 103 7.17 2.25 -3.10
CA LEU A 103 6.67 1.34 -2.07
C LEU A 103 7.72 0.96 -1.02
N VAL A 104 9.01 0.95 -1.38
CA VAL A 104 10.11 0.76 -0.41
C VAL A 104 10.10 1.84 0.68
N LYS A 105 9.55 3.02 0.40
CA LYS A 105 9.43 4.12 1.36
C LYS A 105 8.24 3.99 2.31
N VAL A 106 7.40 2.98 2.12
CA VAL A 106 6.24 2.70 3.00
C VAL A 106 6.70 1.69 4.07
N PRO A 107 6.85 2.10 5.34
CA PRO A 107 7.45 1.27 6.39
C PRO A 107 6.82 -0.12 6.52
N GLU A 108 5.51 -0.21 6.34
CA GLU A 108 4.71 -1.42 6.52
C GLU A 108 5.06 -2.53 5.53
N ILE A 109 5.54 -2.17 4.33
CA ILE A 109 5.85 -3.12 3.24
C ILE A 109 7.30 -3.02 2.77
N SER A 110 8.08 -2.10 3.34
CA SER A 110 9.44 -1.74 2.89
C SER A 110 10.33 -2.96 2.72
N GLN A 111 10.40 -3.81 3.75
CA GLN A 111 11.24 -5.01 3.74
C GLN A 111 10.86 -5.97 2.62
N THR A 112 9.57 -6.29 2.49
CA THR A 112 9.06 -7.20 1.44
C THR A 112 9.36 -6.64 0.05
N MET A 113 9.20 -5.33 -0.15
CA MET A 113 9.47 -4.69 -1.45
C MET A 113 10.97 -4.65 -1.78
N GLN A 114 11.85 -4.47 -0.79
CA GLN A 114 13.30 -4.57 -0.97
C GLN A 114 13.75 -5.98 -1.33
N GLU A 115 13.24 -7.00 -0.64
CA GLU A 115 13.52 -8.40 -0.93
C GLU A 115 13.04 -8.77 -2.34
N PHE A 116 11.83 -8.37 -2.69
CA PHE A 116 11.31 -8.61 -4.03
C PHE A 116 12.10 -7.85 -5.10
N SER A 117 12.50 -6.59 -4.87
CA SER A 117 13.35 -5.84 -5.80
C SER A 117 14.68 -6.56 -6.08
N LYS A 118 15.31 -7.12 -5.04
CA LYS A 118 16.52 -7.94 -5.17
C LYS A 118 16.26 -9.23 -5.95
N GLU A 119 15.21 -9.98 -5.62
CA GLU A 119 14.89 -11.22 -6.32
C GLU A 119 14.53 -10.96 -7.80
N MET A 120 13.76 -9.91 -8.07
CA MET A 120 13.37 -9.48 -9.41
C MET A 120 14.60 -9.14 -10.26
N THR A 121 15.52 -8.34 -9.72
CA THR A 121 16.75 -7.95 -10.43
C THR A 121 17.60 -9.17 -10.78
N LYS A 122 17.70 -10.16 -9.89
CA LYS A 122 18.39 -11.43 -10.19
C LYS A 122 17.71 -12.22 -11.30
N VAL A 123 16.37 -12.28 -11.28
CA VAL A 123 15.61 -12.98 -12.33
C VAL A 123 15.80 -12.31 -13.68
N PHE A 124 15.91 -10.98 -13.73
CA PHE A 124 16.05 -10.24 -14.97
C PHE A 124 17.48 -10.11 -15.52
N LEU A 125 18.50 -10.24 -14.67
CA LEU A 125 19.91 -10.22 -15.10
C LEU A 125 20.45 -11.60 -15.50
N ASN A 126 19.82 -12.68 -15.04
CA ASN A 126 20.27 -14.06 -15.29
C ASN A 126 19.47 -14.80 -16.38
N THR A 127 18.68 -14.08 -17.17
CA THR A 127 17.90 -14.59 -18.32
C THR A 127 18.14 -13.70 -19.52
#